data_AF-A0A0F4QNR8-F1
#
_entry.id   AF-A0A0F4QNR8-F1
#
_cell.length_a   1.000
_cell.length_b   1.000
_cell.length_c   1.000
_cell.angle_alpha   90.00
_cell.angle_beta   90.00
_cell.angle_gamma   90.00
#
_symmetry.space_group_name_H-M   'P 1'
#
loop_
_entity.id
_entity.type
_entity.pdbx_description
1 polymer ?
#
loop_
_entity_poly.entity_id
_entity_poly.type
_entity_poly.pdbx_seq_one_letter_code
_entity_poly.pdbx_strand_id
1 'polypeptide(L)'
;MSKILNLIGRQKQLFLQDIESAEQALKKEVSNSRFLILGGAGSIGQAVTKEIFKRNPKKLHVVDISENNMVELVRDIRSSYGYIDGDFQTFALDIGSIEYDAFIKADGQYDYVLNLSALKHVRSEKDPYTLMRMIDVNVFNTDKTIQQSIDAGVKKYFCVSTDKAANPVNMMGASKRIMEMFLMRRSEEIAISTARFANVAFSDGSLLHGFNQRIEKQQPIVAPSDIKRYFVIPQESGELCLMSCIFGDNRDIFFPKLSESLHLITFADIAVKYLADKGYEPHLCSTEEEARELVKTLPAKGKWPCLFTKSDTTGEKDFEEFFTDKETLDMERFNNLGIIKNELQYDAEKIALFENTISQLKEQKSWTKEEIVELFFTMIPDFGHKETGKYLDSKM
;
A
#
# COMPACT_ATOMS: atom_id res chain seq x y z
N MET A 1 2.46 -16.38 11.51
CA MET A 1 2.97 -16.32 10.11
C MET A 1 2.58 -17.54 9.28
N SER A 2 2.86 -18.77 9.73
CA SER A 2 2.57 -20.00 8.95
C SER A 2 1.11 -20.14 8.48
N LYS A 3 0.14 -19.69 9.31
CA LYS A 3 -1.29 -19.74 8.97
C LYS A 3 -1.64 -18.91 7.73
N ILE A 4 -1.16 -17.67 7.62
CA ILE A 4 -1.50 -16.80 6.48
C ILE A 4 -0.91 -17.36 5.18
N LEU A 5 0.33 -17.87 5.23
CA LEU A 5 0.97 -18.52 4.07
C LEU A 5 0.10 -19.64 3.51
N ASN A 6 -0.41 -20.53 4.37
CA ASN A 6 -1.27 -21.63 3.94
C ASN A 6 -2.56 -21.14 3.25
N LEU A 7 -3.18 -20.08 3.77
CA LEU A 7 -4.40 -19.49 3.20
C LEU A 7 -4.18 -18.97 1.78
N ILE A 8 -3.02 -18.37 1.52
CA ILE A 8 -2.63 -17.87 0.20
C ILE A 8 -1.95 -18.94 -0.67
N GLY A 9 -1.98 -20.20 -0.25
CA GLY A 9 -1.47 -21.32 -1.04
C GLY A 9 0.05 -21.47 -1.04
N ARG A 10 0.76 -20.92 -0.04
CA ARG A 10 2.22 -20.98 0.07
C ARG A 10 2.65 -21.67 1.36
N GLN A 11 3.85 -22.25 1.35
CA GLN A 11 4.47 -22.89 2.52
C GLN A 11 5.74 -22.17 3.00
N LYS A 12 6.29 -21.26 2.18
CA LYS A 12 7.55 -20.56 2.44
C LYS A 12 7.40 -19.06 2.20
N GLN A 13 8.19 -18.28 2.92
CA GLN A 13 8.32 -16.84 2.71
C GLN A 13 9.09 -16.56 1.41
N LEU A 14 8.75 -15.48 0.72
CA LEU A 14 9.33 -15.10 -0.57
C LEU A 14 10.78 -14.65 -0.44
N PHE A 15 11.07 -13.82 0.56
CA PHE A 15 12.34 -13.08 0.61
C PHE A 15 13.35 -13.67 1.58
N LEU A 16 13.11 -14.87 2.11
CA LEU A 16 13.93 -15.46 3.17
C LEU A 16 15.43 -15.47 2.80
N GLN A 17 15.77 -15.91 1.59
CA GLN A 17 17.17 -16.00 1.14
C GLN A 17 17.84 -14.63 1.03
N ASP A 18 17.13 -13.63 0.49
CA ASP A 18 17.69 -12.28 0.33
C ASP A 18 17.82 -11.56 1.67
N ILE A 19 16.84 -11.73 2.56
CA ILE A 19 16.88 -11.19 3.92
C ILE A 19 18.01 -11.84 4.72
N GLU A 20 18.15 -13.16 4.71
CA GLU A 20 19.25 -13.85 5.40
C GLU A 20 20.62 -13.42 4.88
N SER A 21 20.77 -13.28 3.56
CA SER A 21 22.02 -12.83 2.93
C SER A 21 22.35 -11.37 3.28
N ALA A 22 21.34 -10.51 3.43
CA ALA A 22 21.51 -9.08 3.73
C ALA A 22 21.44 -8.74 5.23
N GLU A 23 21.14 -9.70 6.11
CA GLU A 23 20.75 -9.42 7.51
C GLU A 23 21.81 -8.65 8.29
N GLN A 24 23.09 -8.97 8.09
CA GLN A 24 24.19 -8.26 8.76
C GLN A 24 24.30 -6.80 8.31
N ALA A 25 24.11 -6.55 7.01
CA ALA A 25 24.11 -5.20 6.46
C ALA A 25 22.88 -4.42 6.94
N LEU A 26 21.69 -5.04 6.93
CA LEU A 26 20.46 -4.46 7.46
C LEU A 26 20.60 -4.07 8.93
N LYS A 27 21.07 -4.99 9.78
CA LYS A 27 21.27 -4.70 11.22
C LYS A 27 22.24 -3.54 11.42
N LYS A 28 23.37 -3.56 10.73
CA LYS A 28 24.38 -2.50 10.84
C LYS A 28 23.84 -1.14 10.40
N GLU A 29 23.14 -1.09 9.28
CA GLU A 29 22.59 0.17 8.78
C GLU A 29 21.48 0.69 9.70
N VAL A 30 20.52 -0.16 10.05
CA VAL A 30 19.40 0.21 10.91
C VAL A 30 19.89 0.70 12.28
N SER A 31 20.83 -0.01 12.93
CA SER A 31 21.29 0.36 14.26
C SER A 31 22.03 1.70 14.33
N ASN A 32 22.52 2.19 13.19
CA ASN A 32 23.26 3.46 13.11
C ASN A 32 22.40 4.63 12.60
N SER A 33 21.18 4.36 12.15
CA SER A 33 20.38 5.30 11.37
C SER A 33 19.07 5.69 12.05
N ARG A 34 18.56 6.88 11.66
CA ARG A 34 17.34 7.50 12.15
C ARG A 34 16.24 7.39 11.09
N PHE A 35 15.08 6.87 11.47
CA PHE A 35 13.97 6.58 10.57
C PHE A 35 12.73 7.40 10.93
N LEU A 36 12.06 7.95 9.91
CA LEU A 36 10.71 8.50 10.01
C LEU A 36 9.77 7.67 9.12
N ILE A 37 8.72 7.10 9.71
CA ILE A 37 7.71 6.31 9.00
C ILE A 37 6.41 7.10 8.95
N LEU A 38 6.03 7.57 7.76
CA LEU A 38 4.77 8.26 7.50
C LEU A 38 3.70 7.27 7.04
N GLY A 39 2.49 7.34 7.59
CA GLY A 39 1.47 6.30 7.40
C GLY A 39 1.85 4.99 8.12
N GLY A 40 2.59 5.10 9.22
CA GLY A 40 3.20 3.97 9.91
C GLY A 40 2.22 3.08 10.68
N ALA A 41 0.99 3.54 10.93
CA ALA A 41 -0.05 2.73 11.56
C ALA A 41 -0.95 2.01 10.54
N GLY A 42 -0.78 2.23 9.24
CA GLY A 42 -1.39 1.41 8.18
C GLY A 42 -0.71 0.04 8.05
N SER A 43 -1.35 -0.94 7.40
CA SER A 43 -0.88 -2.34 7.42
C SER A 43 0.56 -2.55 6.90
N ILE A 44 0.98 -1.86 5.83
CA ILE A 44 2.36 -1.93 5.34
C ILE A 44 3.29 -1.10 6.23
N GLY A 45 2.83 0.06 6.71
CA GLY A 45 3.53 0.92 7.67
C GLY A 45 3.92 0.17 8.94
N GLN A 46 2.97 -0.58 9.53
CA GLN A 46 3.22 -1.39 10.71
C GLN A 46 4.23 -2.49 10.43
N ALA A 47 4.14 -3.14 9.27
CA ALA A 47 5.06 -4.20 8.90
C ALA A 47 6.50 -3.68 8.77
N VAL A 48 6.74 -2.60 8.03
CA VAL A 48 8.08 -2.03 7.88
C VAL A 48 8.59 -1.41 9.19
N THR A 49 7.70 -0.82 10.00
CA THR A 49 8.05 -0.32 11.34
C THR A 49 8.59 -1.47 12.20
N LYS A 50 7.94 -2.64 12.18
CA LYS A 50 8.41 -3.83 12.90
C LYS A 50 9.72 -4.39 12.35
N GLU A 51 9.90 -4.37 11.02
CA GLU A 51 11.16 -4.78 10.39
C GLU A 51 12.34 -3.89 10.79
N ILE A 52 12.11 -2.59 10.97
CA ILE A 52 13.12 -1.65 11.46
C ILE A 52 13.32 -1.85 12.97
N PHE A 53 12.24 -1.84 13.77
CA PHE A 53 12.29 -1.93 15.22
C PHE A 53 13.07 -3.14 15.72
N LYS A 54 12.83 -4.33 15.13
CA LYS A 54 13.51 -5.58 15.53
C LYS A 54 15.01 -5.59 15.26
N ARG A 55 15.53 -4.58 14.53
CA ARG A 55 16.95 -4.39 14.22
C ARG A 55 17.59 -3.24 15.01
N ASN A 56 16.94 -2.82 16.10
CA ASN A 56 17.44 -1.87 17.11
C ASN A 56 17.89 -0.51 16.53
N PRO A 57 17.00 0.28 15.91
CA PRO A 57 17.34 1.54 15.28
C PRO A 57 17.82 2.59 16.29
N LYS A 58 18.67 3.53 15.86
CA LYS A 58 19.09 4.66 16.69
C LYS A 58 17.92 5.59 17.03
N LYS A 59 17.03 5.81 16.05
CA LYS A 59 15.80 6.59 16.18
C LYS A 59 14.75 6.03 15.22
N LEU A 60 13.52 5.90 15.67
CA LEU A 60 12.38 5.45 14.88
C LEU A 60 11.14 6.25 15.30
N HIS A 61 10.74 7.21 14.48
CA HIS A 61 9.53 7.99 14.66
C HIS A 61 8.44 7.49 13.71
N VAL A 62 7.23 7.32 14.22
CA VAL A 62 6.09 6.81 13.47
C VAL A 62 4.97 7.84 13.47
N VAL A 63 4.52 8.26 12.30
CA VAL A 63 3.45 9.25 12.11
C VAL A 63 2.28 8.62 11.36
N ASP A 64 1.08 8.76 11.91
CA ASP A 64 -0.18 8.36 11.25
C ASP A 64 -1.34 9.16 11.86
N ILE A 65 -2.45 9.30 11.13
CA ILE A 65 -3.66 9.95 11.67
C ILE A 65 -4.44 9.03 12.62
N SER A 66 -4.27 7.71 12.51
CA SER A 66 -5.05 6.74 13.28
C SER A 66 -4.40 6.44 14.63
N GLU A 67 -4.85 7.14 15.68
CA GLU A 67 -4.40 6.88 17.05
C GLU A 67 -4.70 5.44 17.50
N ASN A 68 -5.85 4.87 17.09
CA ASN A 68 -6.26 3.52 17.46
C ASN A 68 -5.33 2.46 16.87
N ASN A 69 -4.99 2.59 15.59
CA ASN A 69 -4.04 1.67 14.96
C ASN A 69 -2.62 1.88 15.50
N MET A 70 -2.28 3.11 15.92
CA MET A 70 -0.99 3.39 16.56
C MET A 70 -0.88 2.68 17.91
N VAL A 71 -1.95 2.68 18.71
CA VAL A 71 -2.00 1.92 19.97
C VAL A 71 -1.81 0.44 19.72
N GLU A 72 -2.47 -0.13 18.71
CA GLU A 72 -2.31 -1.53 18.34
C GLU A 72 -0.87 -1.85 17.90
N LEU A 73 -0.29 -1.00 17.04
CA LEU A 73 1.11 -1.13 16.61
C LEU A 73 2.07 -1.17 17.80
N VAL A 74 1.92 -0.23 18.75
CA VAL A 74 2.79 -0.18 19.94
C VAL A 74 2.61 -1.45 20.78
N ARG A 75 1.37 -1.92 21.01
CA ARG A 75 1.12 -3.15 21.77
C ARG A 75 1.73 -4.38 21.12
N ASP A 76 1.61 -4.51 19.81
CA ASP A 76 2.21 -5.60 19.04
C ASP A 76 3.74 -5.54 19.14
N ILE A 77 4.35 -4.37 18.96
CA ILE A 77 5.81 -4.18 19.12
C ILE A 77 6.28 -4.58 20.53
N ARG A 78 5.61 -4.10 21.59
CA ARG A 78 5.99 -4.40 22.97
C ARG A 78 5.89 -5.88 23.29
N SER A 79 4.88 -6.56 22.77
CA SER A 79 4.66 -7.99 23.01
C SER A 79 5.60 -8.86 22.17
N SER A 80 5.94 -8.42 20.96
CA SER A 80 6.76 -9.19 20.02
C SER A 80 8.27 -8.99 20.23
N TYR A 81 8.70 -7.77 20.58
CA TYR A 81 10.11 -7.37 20.58
C TYR A 81 10.55 -6.62 21.85
N GLY A 82 9.61 -6.13 22.66
CA GLY A 82 9.91 -5.41 23.90
C GLY A 82 10.33 -3.95 23.69
N TYR A 83 11.53 -3.61 24.15
CA TYR A 83 12.05 -2.24 24.19
C TYR A 83 13.42 -2.18 23.51
N ILE A 84 13.77 -0.99 23.01
CA ILE A 84 15.07 -0.67 22.44
C ILE A 84 15.69 0.50 23.20
N ASP A 85 17.01 0.65 23.12
CA ASP A 85 17.72 1.78 23.73
C ASP A 85 17.60 3.08 22.89
N GLY A 86 17.28 2.93 21.61
CA GLY A 86 17.09 4.04 20.68
C GLY A 86 15.82 4.85 20.93
N ASP A 87 15.74 5.99 20.25
CA ASP A 87 14.62 6.92 20.36
C ASP A 87 13.41 6.43 19.56
N PHE A 88 12.47 5.74 20.21
CA PHE A 88 11.22 5.28 19.61
C PHE A 88 10.02 6.08 20.10
N GLN A 89 9.38 6.82 19.18
CA GLN A 89 8.21 7.65 19.47
C GLN A 89 7.15 7.54 18.37
N THR A 90 5.90 7.76 18.74
CA THR A 90 4.76 7.71 17.82
C THR A 90 3.93 8.98 17.93
N PHE A 91 3.47 9.51 16.80
CA PHE A 91 2.75 10.78 16.72
C PHE A 91 1.47 10.60 15.89
N ALA A 92 0.32 10.94 16.49
CA ALA A 92 -0.97 10.90 15.82
C ALA A 92 -1.23 12.22 15.07
N LEU A 93 -0.62 12.40 13.89
CA LEU A 93 -0.63 13.65 13.13
C LEU A 93 -1.06 13.43 11.67
N ASP A 94 -1.75 14.42 11.10
CA ASP A 94 -1.97 14.51 9.66
C ASP A 94 -0.76 15.16 8.99
N ILE A 95 -0.18 14.50 8.00
CA ILE A 95 1.01 15.00 7.27
C ILE A 95 0.72 16.34 6.60
N GLY A 96 -0.52 16.61 6.18
CA GLY A 96 -0.92 17.87 5.55
C GLY A 96 -1.10 19.03 6.52
N SER A 97 -0.97 18.81 7.83
CA SER A 97 -1.32 19.78 8.87
C SER A 97 -0.16 20.69 9.31
N ILE A 98 -0.51 21.80 9.98
CA ILE A 98 0.46 22.72 10.58
C ILE A 98 1.19 22.09 11.77
N GLU A 99 0.57 21.14 12.46
CA GLU A 99 1.13 20.41 13.58
C GLU A 99 2.27 19.51 13.11
N TYR A 100 2.10 18.83 11.98
CA TYR A 100 3.18 18.06 11.35
C TYR A 100 4.33 18.96 10.90
N ASP A 101 4.04 20.13 10.31
CA ASP A 101 5.09 21.07 9.89
C ASP A 101 5.86 21.62 11.10
N ALA A 102 5.19 21.89 12.22
CA ALA A 102 5.84 22.28 13.47
C ALA A 102 6.71 21.15 14.05
N PHE A 103 6.24 19.89 13.98
CA PHE A 103 7.02 18.71 14.36
C PHE A 103 8.31 18.58 13.54
N ILE A 104 8.23 18.66 12.21
CA ILE A 104 9.40 18.62 11.34
C ILE A 104 10.34 19.79 11.59
N LYS A 105 9.83 21.00 11.80
CA LYS A 105 10.65 22.16 12.14
C LYS A 105 11.44 21.97 13.44
N ALA A 106 10.87 21.29 14.42
CA ALA A 106 11.51 21.06 15.71
C ALA A 106 12.57 19.94 15.69
N ASP A 107 12.36 18.88 14.89
CA ASP A 107 13.14 17.63 15.01
C ASP A 107 13.36 16.87 13.68
N GLY A 108 13.16 17.48 12.51
CA GLY A 108 13.18 16.84 11.17
C GLY A 108 14.47 16.09 10.72
N GLN A 109 15.37 15.79 11.66
CA GLN A 109 16.67 15.17 11.52
C GLN A 109 16.59 13.63 11.42
N TYR A 110 16.46 13.12 10.20
CA TYR A 110 16.41 11.69 9.87
C TYR A 110 17.46 11.30 8.82
N ASP A 111 17.80 10.02 8.75
CA ASP A 111 18.64 9.47 7.66
C ASP A 111 17.78 8.88 6.55
N TYR A 112 16.67 8.24 6.94
CA TYR A 112 15.71 7.60 6.06
C TYR A 112 14.28 8.06 6.38
N VAL A 113 13.55 8.46 5.35
CA VAL A 113 12.12 8.77 5.46
C VAL A 113 11.35 7.78 4.58
N LEU A 114 10.37 7.09 5.16
CA LEU A 114 9.54 6.10 4.47
C LEU A 114 8.09 6.58 4.48
N ASN A 115 7.50 6.83 3.31
CA ASN A 115 6.10 7.22 3.18
C ASN A 115 5.22 6.09 2.65
N LEU A 116 4.40 5.57 3.56
CA LEU A 116 3.42 4.51 3.36
C LEU A 116 1.98 5.06 3.43
N SER A 117 1.81 6.38 3.60
CA SER A 117 0.51 7.03 3.68
C SER A 117 -0.13 7.14 2.30
N ALA A 118 -1.43 6.85 2.20
CA ALA A 118 -2.19 6.95 0.96
C ALA A 118 -3.71 6.91 1.19
N LEU A 119 -4.46 7.52 0.28
CA LEU A 119 -5.82 7.07 -0.03
C LEU A 119 -5.74 6.01 -1.14
N LYS A 120 -6.02 4.75 -0.78
CA LYS A 120 -5.79 3.58 -1.65
C LYS A 120 -7.04 2.94 -2.26
N HIS A 121 -8.23 3.29 -1.78
CA HIS A 121 -9.46 2.64 -2.23
C HIS A 121 -9.97 3.29 -3.51
N VAL A 122 -10.19 2.50 -4.57
CA VAL A 122 -10.72 2.99 -5.86
C VAL A 122 -12.01 3.79 -5.68
N ARG A 123 -12.92 3.33 -4.80
CA ARG A 123 -14.18 4.03 -4.46
C ARG A 123 -14.03 5.47 -3.94
N SER A 124 -12.82 5.89 -3.57
CA SER A 124 -12.53 7.27 -3.19
C SER A 124 -12.62 8.25 -4.37
N GLU A 125 -12.78 7.76 -5.61
CA GLU A 125 -13.03 8.57 -6.81
C GLU A 125 -14.51 8.92 -7.05
N LYS A 126 -15.41 8.50 -6.15
CA LYS A 126 -16.86 8.66 -6.30
C LYS A 126 -17.34 10.11 -6.27
N ASP A 127 -16.66 10.96 -5.50
CA ASP A 127 -17.05 12.35 -5.25
C ASP A 127 -15.84 13.28 -5.37
N PRO A 128 -16.03 14.53 -5.82
CA PRO A 128 -14.92 15.45 -6.08
C PRO A 128 -14.12 15.83 -4.82
N TYR A 129 -14.71 15.72 -3.63
CA TYR A 129 -14.07 16.13 -2.38
C TYR A 129 -13.08 15.07 -1.90
N THR A 130 -13.51 13.81 -1.88
CA THR A 130 -12.64 12.67 -1.55
C THR A 130 -11.55 12.49 -2.60
N LEU A 131 -11.87 12.75 -3.88
CA LEU A 131 -10.89 12.75 -4.96
C LEU A 131 -9.83 13.85 -4.77
N MET A 132 -10.23 15.07 -4.42
CA MET A 132 -9.28 16.14 -4.07
C MET A 132 -8.39 15.75 -2.87
N ARG A 133 -8.98 15.16 -1.82
CA ARG A 133 -8.20 14.64 -0.68
C ARG A 133 -7.22 13.55 -1.10
N MET A 134 -7.57 12.69 -2.05
CA MET A 134 -6.67 11.68 -2.59
C MET A 134 -5.46 12.33 -3.27
N ILE A 135 -5.67 13.40 -4.05
CA ILE A 135 -4.59 14.17 -4.66
C ILE A 135 -3.68 14.77 -3.58
N ASP A 136 -4.26 15.35 -2.52
CA ASP A 136 -3.49 15.94 -1.43
C ASP A 136 -2.61 14.92 -0.72
N VAL A 137 -3.19 13.79 -0.34
CA VAL A 137 -2.45 12.76 0.40
C VAL A 137 -1.44 12.04 -0.50
N ASN A 138 -1.83 11.67 -1.72
CA ASN A 138 -0.97 10.86 -2.58
C ASN A 138 0.10 11.70 -3.29
N VAL A 139 -0.21 12.93 -3.71
CA VAL A 139 0.69 13.78 -4.52
C VAL A 139 1.34 14.87 -3.66
N PHE A 140 0.55 15.82 -3.14
CA PHE A 140 1.12 17.03 -2.53
C PHE A 140 1.80 16.79 -1.18
N ASN A 141 1.25 15.93 -0.33
CA ASN A 141 1.90 15.54 0.92
C ASN A 141 3.21 14.78 0.65
N THR A 142 3.25 13.97 -0.40
CA THR A 142 4.47 13.29 -0.84
C THR A 142 5.53 14.31 -1.28
N ASP A 143 5.19 15.24 -2.19
CA ASP A 143 6.14 16.28 -2.64
C ASP A 143 6.63 17.16 -1.48
N LYS A 144 5.72 17.62 -0.61
CA LYS A 144 6.05 18.42 0.59
C LYS A 144 7.04 17.71 1.50
N THR A 145 6.78 16.44 1.81
CA THR A 145 7.64 15.68 2.75
C THR A 145 8.97 15.31 2.13
N ILE A 146 9.05 15.16 0.80
CA ILE A 146 10.33 15.03 0.11
C ILE A 146 11.12 16.34 0.19
N GLN A 147 10.50 17.50 -0.05
CA GLN A 147 11.16 18.80 0.11
C GLN A 147 11.69 18.99 1.54
N GLN A 148 10.87 18.72 2.56
CA GLN A 148 11.30 18.78 3.96
C GLN A 148 12.47 17.82 4.27
N SER A 149 12.52 16.68 3.58
CA SER A 149 13.63 15.72 3.70
C SER A 149 14.90 16.26 3.06
N ILE A 150 14.80 16.91 1.89
CA ILE A 150 15.92 17.60 1.22
C ILE A 150 16.47 18.70 2.14
N ASP A 151 15.60 19.56 2.66
CA ASP A 151 15.97 20.68 3.53
C ASP A 151 16.70 20.22 4.81
N ALA A 152 16.37 19.03 5.30
CA ALA A 152 16.98 18.42 6.49
C ALA A 152 18.21 17.55 6.18
N GLY A 153 18.59 17.37 4.91
CA GLY A 153 19.74 16.55 4.50
C GLY A 153 19.53 15.04 4.67
N VAL A 154 18.28 14.57 4.53
CA VAL A 154 17.94 13.13 4.54
C VAL A 154 18.67 12.43 3.40
N LYS A 155 19.23 11.25 3.67
CA LYS A 155 20.02 10.49 2.68
C LYS A 155 19.13 9.82 1.63
N LYS A 156 17.99 9.30 2.06
CA LYS A 156 17.10 8.50 1.21
C LYS A 156 15.64 8.71 1.60
N TYR A 157 14.81 8.92 0.58
CA TYR A 157 13.35 8.86 0.71
C TYR A 157 12.83 7.59 0.04
N PHE A 158 11.98 6.85 0.74
CA PHE A 158 11.27 5.70 0.18
C PHE A 158 9.77 5.97 0.19
N CYS A 159 9.06 5.56 -0.85
CA CYS A 159 7.60 5.51 -0.79
C CYS A 159 7.00 4.41 -1.66
N VAL A 160 5.71 4.15 -1.44
CA VAL A 160 4.98 3.10 -2.14
C VAL A 160 4.45 3.63 -3.48
N SER A 161 4.92 3.01 -4.56
CA SER A 161 4.21 3.03 -5.84
C SER A 161 3.27 1.81 -5.94
N THR A 162 2.57 1.63 -7.05
CA THR A 162 1.61 0.54 -7.23
C THR A 162 1.74 -0.08 -8.61
N ASP A 163 1.39 -1.35 -8.73
CA ASP A 163 1.09 -2.05 -9.98
C ASP A 163 0.15 -1.24 -10.91
N LYS A 164 -0.78 -0.49 -10.30
CA LYS A 164 -1.78 0.32 -11.01
C LYS A 164 -1.20 1.58 -11.64
N ALA A 165 0.05 1.94 -11.37
CA ALA A 165 0.71 3.09 -11.98
C ALA A 165 1.24 2.79 -13.40
N ALA A 166 1.58 1.53 -13.71
CA ALA A 166 2.15 1.15 -15.02
C ALA A 166 1.18 1.38 -16.19
N ASN A 167 -0.12 1.18 -15.95
CA ASN A 167 -1.22 1.46 -16.89
C ASN A 167 -2.49 1.75 -16.08
N PRO A 168 -2.72 3.01 -15.64
CA PRO A 168 -3.84 3.33 -14.77
C PRO A 168 -5.18 3.26 -15.51
N VAL A 169 -6.16 2.63 -14.88
CA VAL A 169 -7.55 2.49 -15.38
C VAL A 169 -8.58 3.14 -14.46
N ASN A 170 -8.13 3.69 -13.32
CA ASN A 170 -8.91 4.38 -12.31
C ASN A 170 -8.12 5.58 -11.75
N MET A 171 -8.81 6.52 -11.09
CA MET A 171 -8.20 7.75 -10.59
C MET A 171 -7.18 7.51 -9.48
N MET A 172 -7.34 6.42 -8.70
CA MET A 172 -6.37 6.03 -7.69
C MET A 172 -5.02 5.67 -8.32
N GLY A 173 -5.00 4.79 -9.33
CA GLY A 173 -3.80 4.45 -10.08
C GLY A 173 -3.19 5.68 -10.77
N ALA A 174 -4.03 6.53 -11.35
CA ALA A 174 -3.57 7.74 -12.01
C ALA A 174 -2.96 8.76 -11.02
N SER A 175 -3.51 8.89 -9.80
CA SER A 175 -2.93 9.76 -8.77
C SER A 175 -1.52 9.32 -8.38
N LYS A 176 -1.28 8.00 -8.34
CA LYS A 176 0.05 7.43 -8.10
C LYS A 176 0.98 7.61 -9.29
N ARG A 177 0.46 7.56 -10.53
CA ARG A 177 1.26 7.87 -11.72
C ARG A 177 1.67 9.35 -11.77
N ILE A 178 0.78 10.27 -11.39
CA ILE A 178 1.11 11.70 -11.26
C ILE A 178 2.12 11.88 -10.13
N MET A 179 1.92 11.25 -8.96
CA MET A 179 2.89 11.24 -7.87
C MET A 179 4.29 10.81 -8.36
N GLU A 180 4.42 9.75 -9.17
CA GLU A 180 5.71 9.33 -9.75
C GLU A 180 6.39 10.44 -10.57
N MET A 181 5.64 11.30 -11.28
CA MET A 181 6.22 12.44 -12.00
C MET A 181 6.86 13.45 -11.04
N PHE A 182 6.20 13.73 -9.92
CA PHE A 182 6.76 14.59 -8.86
C PHE A 182 7.99 13.95 -8.20
N LEU A 183 7.98 12.64 -7.96
CA LEU A 183 9.16 11.90 -7.47
C LEU A 183 10.33 12.04 -8.45
N MET A 184 10.10 11.93 -9.75
CA MET A 184 11.18 12.05 -10.74
C MET A 184 11.85 13.42 -10.68
N ARG A 185 11.06 14.51 -10.57
CA ARG A 185 11.58 15.86 -10.31
C ARG A 185 12.44 15.90 -9.05
N ARG A 186 11.93 15.42 -7.92
CA ARG A 186 12.68 15.43 -6.64
C ARG A 186 13.88 14.49 -6.60
N SER A 187 13.90 13.46 -7.43
CA SER A 187 15.01 12.51 -7.53
C SER A 187 16.30 13.13 -8.07
N GLU A 188 16.26 14.36 -8.58
CA GLU A 188 17.43 15.14 -8.95
C GLU A 188 18.21 15.63 -7.70
N GLU A 189 17.51 15.81 -6.57
CA GLU A 189 18.04 16.44 -5.36
C GLU A 189 18.29 15.43 -4.22
N ILE A 190 17.49 14.37 -4.14
CA ILE A 190 17.58 13.32 -3.11
C ILE A 190 17.45 11.94 -3.74
N ALA A 191 18.12 10.94 -3.17
CA ALA A 191 17.94 9.57 -3.61
C ALA A 191 16.54 9.05 -3.21
N ILE A 192 15.75 8.63 -4.20
CA ILE A 192 14.41 8.10 -4.00
C ILE A 192 14.38 6.64 -4.46
N SER A 193 13.74 5.75 -3.70
CA SER A 193 13.40 4.41 -4.16
C SER A 193 11.95 4.08 -3.83
N THR A 194 11.39 3.12 -4.54
CA THR A 194 10.01 2.69 -4.32
C THR A 194 9.88 1.18 -4.35
N ALA A 195 8.67 0.69 -4.06
CA ALA A 195 8.32 -0.71 -4.26
C ALA A 195 6.94 -0.82 -4.92
N ARG A 196 6.77 -1.85 -5.76
CA ARG A 196 5.47 -2.29 -6.31
C ARG A 196 5.06 -3.58 -5.60
N PHE A 197 3.87 -3.56 -4.98
CA PHE A 197 3.35 -4.66 -4.18
C PHE A 197 2.34 -5.50 -4.96
N ALA A 198 2.31 -6.78 -4.65
CA ALA A 198 1.13 -7.61 -4.85
C ALA A 198 0.04 -7.24 -3.80
N ASN A 199 -1.11 -7.90 -3.81
CA ASN A 199 -2.06 -7.77 -2.72
C ASN A 199 -1.45 -8.24 -1.39
N VAL A 200 -1.43 -7.36 -0.38
CA VAL A 200 -1.03 -7.74 0.99
C VAL A 200 -2.22 -8.40 1.67
N ALA A 201 -2.07 -9.70 1.97
CA ALA A 201 -3.11 -10.52 2.58
C ALA A 201 -3.54 -9.94 3.93
N PHE A 202 -4.86 -9.82 4.12
CA PHE A 202 -5.49 -9.26 5.33
C PHE A 202 -5.08 -7.81 5.67
N SER A 203 -4.57 -7.03 4.71
CA SER A 203 -4.37 -5.59 4.92
C SER A 203 -5.70 -4.87 5.17
N ASP A 204 -5.67 -3.78 5.95
CA ASP A 204 -6.83 -3.01 6.39
C ASP A 204 -7.67 -2.57 5.21
N GLY A 205 -8.98 -2.77 5.31
CA GLY A 205 -9.94 -2.47 4.26
C GLY A 205 -9.88 -3.38 3.03
N SER A 206 -8.99 -4.38 2.98
CA SER A 206 -9.01 -5.41 1.92
C SER A 206 -10.20 -6.36 2.08
N LEU A 207 -10.54 -7.07 1.00
CA LEU A 207 -11.61 -8.08 1.05
C LEU A 207 -11.30 -9.19 2.08
N LEU A 208 -10.04 -9.63 2.17
CA LEU A 208 -9.58 -10.61 3.16
C LEU A 208 -9.72 -10.10 4.59
N HIS A 209 -9.40 -8.83 4.85
CA HIS A 209 -9.70 -8.21 6.15
C HIS A 209 -11.22 -8.19 6.41
N GLY A 210 -12.01 -7.94 5.36
CA GLY A 210 -13.47 -8.07 5.39
C GLY A 210 -13.94 -9.44 5.88
N PHE A 211 -13.28 -10.54 5.51
CA PHE A 211 -13.64 -11.89 5.98
C PHE A 211 -13.56 -12.01 7.50
N ASN A 212 -12.54 -11.44 8.15
CA ASN A 212 -12.45 -11.39 9.61
C ASN A 212 -13.67 -10.68 10.20
N GLN A 213 -13.99 -9.49 9.66
CA GLN A 213 -15.14 -8.70 10.12
C GLN A 213 -16.47 -9.43 9.90
N ARG A 214 -16.62 -10.22 8.82
CA ARG A 214 -17.84 -11.01 8.57
C ARG A 214 -18.00 -12.13 9.60
N ILE A 215 -16.92 -12.85 9.92
CA ILE A 215 -16.95 -13.89 10.96
C ILE A 215 -17.33 -13.30 12.31
N GLU A 216 -16.65 -12.23 12.73
CA GLU A 216 -16.90 -11.58 14.03
C GLU A 216 -18.33 -11.07 14.17
N LYS A 217 -18.91 -10.56 13.08
CA LYS A 217 -20.27 -10.01 13.07
C LYS A 217 -21.36 -11.03 12.72
N GLN A 218 -21.00 -12.31 12.54
CA GLN A 218 -21.92 -13.36 12.06
C GLN A 218 -22.65 -12.95 10.77
N GLN A 219 -21.88 -12.51 9.77
CA GLN A 219 -22.36 -12.07 8.46
C GLN A 219 -21.85 -13.00 7.34
N PRO A 220 -22.55 -13.06 6.19
CA PRO A 220 -22.11 -13.87 5.06
C PRO A 220 -20.74 -13.42 4.52
N ILE A 221 -20.01 -14.36 3.92
CA ILE A 221 -18.79 -14.03 3.17
C ILE A 221 -19.14 -13.83 1.69
N VAL A 222 -18.76 -12.69 1.13
CA VAL A 222 -18.89 -12.38 -0.30
C VAL A 222 -17.49 -12.35 -0.91
N ALA A 223 -17.29 -13.01 -2.04
CA ALA A 223 -16.00 -12.99 -2.73
C ALA A 223 -16.13 -13.22 -4.24
N PRO A 224 -15.34 -12.55 -5.08
CA PRO A 224 -15.29 -12.85 -6.50
C PRO A 224 -14.61 -14.20 -6.76
N SER A 225 -15.20 -15.00 -7.66
CA SER A 225 -14.71 -16.34 -8.02
C SER A 225 -13.85 -16.37 -9.29
N ASP A 226 -13.84 -15.28 -10.05
CA ASP A 226 -13.20 -15.13 -11.36
C ASP A 226 -11.92 -14.29 -11.30
N ILE A 227 -11.80 -13.40 -10.32
CA ILE A 227 -10.64 -12.55 -10.12
C ILE A 227 -9.52 -13.31 -9.40
N LYS A 228 -8.33 -13.30 -10.02
CA LYS A 228 -7.10 -13.86 -9.45
C LYS A 228 -6.09 -12.77 -9.14
N ARG A 229 -5.38 -12.92 -8.03
CA ARG A 229 -4.34 -11.99 -7.58
C ARG A 229 -3.15 -12.74 -7.00
N TYR A 230 -2.00 -12.05 -6.98
CA TYR A 230 -0.85 -12.50 -6.20
C TYR A 230 -0.97 -11.98 -4.77
N PHE A 231 -0.61 -12.81 -3.79
CA PHE A 231 -0.68 -12.42 -2.38
C PHE A 231 0.66 -12.55 -1.66
N VAL A 232 1.01 -11.50 -0.93
CA VAL A 232 2.12 -11.47 0.03
C VAL A 232 1.60 -11.38 1.46
N ILE A 233 2.36 -11.91 2.42
CA ILE A 233 2.03 -11.71 3.83
C ILE A 233 2.50 -10.32 4.31
N PRO A 234 1.95 -9.78 5.40
CA PRO A 234 2.36 -8.46 5.90
C PRO A 234 3.88 -8.34 6.16
N GLN A 235 4.52 -9.38 6.69
CA GLN A 235 5.97 -9.33 6.91
C GLN A 235 6.76 -9.13 5.60
N GLU A 236 6.38 -9.85 4.53
CA GLU A 236 7.05 -9.73 3.22
C GLU A 236 6.90 -8.32 2.65
N SER A 237 5.76 -7.64 2.84
CA SER A 237 5.63 -6.25 2.40
C SER A 237 6.54 -5.31 3.20
N GLY A 238 6.68 -5.53 4.52
CA GLY A 238 7.65 -4.79 5.34
C GLY A 238 9.10 -5.03 4.91
N GLU A 239 9.46 -6.28 4.61
CA GLU A 239 10.78 -6.68 4.13
C GLU A 239 11.09 -6.04 2.78
N LEU A 240 10.16 -6.06 1.83
CA LEU A 240 10.30 -5.40 0.53
C LEU A 240 10.54 -3.89 0.68
N CYS A 241 9.77 -3.21 1.55
CA CYS A 241 9.97 -1.79 1.85
C CYS A 241 11.37 -1.53 2.39
N LEU A 242 11.81 -2.30 3.38
CA LEU A 242 13.12 -2.10 4.03
C LEU A 242 14.26 -2.38 3.05
N MET A 243 14.16 -3.44 2.24
CA MET A 243 15.16 -3.76 1.22
C MET A 243 15.31 -2.65 0.20
N SER A 244 14.20 -2.10 -0.31
CA SER A 244 14.23 -0.96 -1.25
C SER A 244 14.79 0.31 -0.59
N CYS A 245 14.43 0.56 0.67
CA CYS A 245 14.90 1.74 1.41
C CYS A 245 16.42 1.71 1.65
N ILE A 246 16.97 0.56 2.06
CA ILE A 246 18.39 0.44 2.42
C ILE A 246 19.28 0.19 1.19
N PHE A 247 18.84 -0.65 0.25
CA PHE A 247 19.68 -1.11 -0.86
C PHE A 247 19.28 -0.56 -2.22
N GLY A 248 18.12 0.09 -2.34
CA GLY A 248 17.69 0.66 -3.61
C GLY A 248 18.56 1.84 -3.99
N ASP A 249 18.96 1.89 -5.25
CA ASP A 249 19.61 3.08 -5.81
C ASP A 249 18.57 4.16 -6.09
N ASN A 250 19.02 5.34 -6.52
CA ASN A 250 18.09 6.39 -6.92
C ASN A 250 17.25 5.92 -8.12
N ARG A 251 15.93 6.08 -8.03
CA ARG A 251 14.89 5.69 -9.00
C ARG A 251 14.63 4.18 -9.13
N ASP A 252 15.19 3.37 -8.24
CA ASP A 252 14.89 1.94 -8.22
C ASP A 252 13.46 1.66 -7.76
N ILE A 253 12.80 0.72 -8.44
CA ILE A 253 11.49 0.18 -8.04
C ILE A 253 11.66 -1.31 -7.76
N PHE A 254 11.52 -1.69 -6.50
CA PHE A 254 11.64 -3.09 -6.08
C PHE A 254 10.30 -3.82 -6.22
N PHE A 255 10.33 -5.08 -6.65
CA PHE A 255 9.14 -5.92 -6.75
C PHE A 255 9.47 -7.40 -6.44
N PRO A 256 8.50 -8.20 -5.98
CA PRO A 256 8.69 -9.65 -5.84
C PRO A 256 8.84 -10.29 -7.23
N LYS A 257 9.91 -11.07 -7.44
CA LYS A 257 9.98 -11.89 -8.64
C LYS A 257 8.84 -12.90 -8.65
N LEU A 258 8.21 -13.04 -9.81
CA LEU A 258 7.29 -14.13 -10.05
C LEU A 258 8.07 -15.44 -9.95
N SER A 259 7.62 -16.35 -9.10
CA SER A 259 8.22 -17.67 -8.92
C SER A 259 7.13 -18.72 -8.90
N GLU A 260 7.50 -19.99 -9.02
CA GLU A 260 6.57 -21.10 -8.76
C GLU A 260 5.97 -21.02 -7.35
N SER A 261 6.58 -20.31 -6.40
CA SER A 261 5.95 -20.16 -5.09
C SER A 261 4.83 -19.11 -5.09
N LEU A 262 4.81 -18.17 -6.05
CA LEU A 262 3.84 -17.08 -6.14
C LEU A 262 2.81 -17.36 -7.23
N HIS A 263 1.73 -18.04 -6.85
CA HIS A 263 0.64 -18.37 -7.77
C HIS A 263 -0.55 -17.42 -7.64
N LEU A 264 -1.26 -17.26 -8.75
CA LEU A 264 -2.55 -16.63 -8.82
C LEU A 264 -3.61 -17.48 -8.10
N ILE A 265 -4.31 -16.88 -7.13
CA ILE A 265 -5.40 -17.52 -6.39
C ILE A 265 -6.63 -16.61 -6.39
N THR A 266 -7.83 -17.19 -6.42
CA THR A 266 -9.09 -16.42 -6.36
C THR A 266 -9.43 -16.04 -4.93
N PHE A 267 -10.22 -14.97 -4.77
CA PHE A 267 -10.72 -14.58 -3.45
C PHE A 267 -11.69 -15.64 -2.87
N ALA A 268 -12.49 -16.29 -3.73
CA ALA A 268 -13.35 -17.41 -3.33
C ALA A 268 -12.52 -18.60 -2.80
N ASP A 269 -11.44 -18.98 -3.46
CA ASP A 269 -10.56 -20.06 -2.98
C ASP A 269 -9.93 -19.73 -1.61
N ILE A 270 -9.52 -18.47 -1.41
CA ILE A 270 -9.02 -18.00 -0.11
C ILE A 270 -10.12 -18.07 0.94
N ALA A 271 -11.35 -17.65 0.61
CA ALA A 271 -12.48 -17.71 1.53
C ALA A 271 -12.78 -19.16 1.98
N VAL A 272 -12.73 -20.13 1.06
CA VAL A 272 -12.90 -21.55 1.38
C VAL A 272 -11.80 -22.04 2.33
N LYS A 273 -10.53 -21.76 2.03
CA LYS A 273 -9.40 -22.12 2.91
C LYS A 273 -9.49 -21.45 4.28
N TYR A 274 -9.91 -20.19 4.31
CA TYR A 274 -10.08 -19.41 5.52
C TYR A 274 -11.20 -19.97 6.40
N LEU A 275 -12.35 -20.32 5.82
CA LEU A 275 -13.44 -20.98 6.55
C LEU A 275 -13.02 -22.34 7.10
N ALA A 276 -12.29 -23.14 6.31
CA ALA A 276 -11.77 -24.41 6.78
C ALA A 276 -10.81 -24.25 7.98
N ASP A 277 -9.92 -23.26 7.98
CA ASP A 277 -9.06 -22.92 9.14
C ASP A 277 -9.87 -22.51 10.38
N LYS A 278 -11.06 -21.94 10.18
CA LYS A 278 -12.02 -21.62 11.25
C LYS A 278 -12.94 -22.78 11.64
N GLY A 279 -12.82 -23.94 11.00
CA GLY A 279 -13.65 -25.11 11.27
C GLY A 279 -15.04 -25.06 10.63
N TYR A 280 -15.23 -24.28 9.57
CA TYR A 280 -16.49 -24.15 8.84
C TYR A 280 -16.40 -24.73 7.43
N GLU A 281 -17.48 -25.37 6.98
CA GLU A 281 -17.70 -25.71 5.57
C GLU A 281 -18.45 -24.57 4.85
N PRO A 282 -18.03 -24.16 3.64
CA PRO A 282 -18.76 -23.15 2.87
C PRO A 282 -20.11 -23.70 2.38
N HIS A 283 -21.16 -22.87 2.49
CA HIS A 283 -22.47 -23.12 1.92
C HIS A 283 -22.76 -22.07 0.86
N LEU A 284 -22.81 -22.47 -0.42
CA LEU A 284 -22.99 -21.54 -1.54
C LEU A 284 -24.45 -21.08 -1.62
N CYS A 285 -24.66 -19.78 -1.48
CA CYS A 285 -25.93 -19.11 -1.66
C CYS A 285 -26.01 -18.51 -3.06
N SER A 286 -27.24 -18.32 -3.56
CA SER A 286 -27.53 -17.71 -4.86
C SER A 286 -27.91 -16.24 -4.74
N THR A 287 -28.43 -15.78 -3.60
CA THR A 287 -28.83 -14.38 -3.38
C THR A 287 -28.32 -13.80 -2.06
N GLU A 288 -28.33 -12.48 -1.98
CA GLU A 288 -27.96 -11.74 -0.76
C GLU A 288 -28.93 -12.03 0.39
N GLU A 289 -30.23 -12.05 0.11
CA GLU A 289 -31.29 -12.33 1.09
C GLU A 289 -31.15 -13.75 1.65
N GLU A 290 -30.91 -14.74 0.79
CA GLU A 290 -30.71 -16.12 1.20
C GLU A 290 -29.51 -16.23 2.14
N ALA A 291 -28.38 -15.63 1.77
CA ALA A 291 -27.17 -15.65 2.59
C ALA A 291 -27.41 -15.01 3.97
N ARG A 292 -28.14 -13.88 4.01
CA ARG A 292 -28.48 -13.15 5.25
C ARG A 292 -29.43 -13.93 6.17
N GLU A 293 -30.34 -14.72 5.62
CA GLU A 293 -31.19 -15.60 6.43
C GLU A 293 -30.43 -16.82 6.94
N LEU A 294 -29.63 -17.45 6.07
CA LEU A 294 -28.90 -18.66 6.41
C LEU A 294 -27.79 -18.43 7.45
N VAL A 295 -27.19 -17.23 7.51
CA VAL A 295 -26.14 -16.93 8.50
C VAL A 295 -26.62 -17.01 9.94
N LYS A 296 -27.94 -16.87 10.17
CA LYS A 296 -28.54 -16.97 11.51
C LYS A 296 -28.54 -18.39 12.05
N THR A 297 -28.44 -19.41 11.19
CA THR A 297 -28.62 -20.82 11.59
C THR A 297 -27.48 -21.75 11.17
N LEU A 298 -26.80 -21.48 10.06
CA LEU A 298 -25.73 -22.34 9.53
C LEU A 298 -24.45 -22.37 10.38
N PRO A 299 -23.98 -21.26 10.99
CA PRO A 299 -22.75 -21.29 11.79
C PRO A 299 -22.82 -22.31 12.94
N ALA A 300 -23.99 -22.45 13.59
CA ALA A 300 -24.22 -23.44 14.64
C ALA A 300 -24.09 -24.91 14.16
N LYS A 301 -24.18 -25.14 12.84
CA LYS A 301 -24.05 -26.44 12.19
C LYS A 301 -22.66 -26.66 11.57
N GLY A 302 -21.69 -25.79 11.86
CA GLY A 302 -20.36 -25.84 11.25
C GLY A 302 -20.35 -25.45 9.77
N LYS A 303 -21.36 -24.70 9.29
CA LYS A 303 -21.43 -24.21 7.91
C LYS A 303 -21.47 -22.68 7.85
N TRP A 304 -20.92 -22.07 6.81
CA TRP A 304 -20.95 -20.63 6.64
C TRP A 304 -21.52 -20.23 5.28
N PRO A 305 -22.53 -19.34 5.21
CA PRO A 305 -23.09 -18.91 3.93
C PRO A 305 -22.08 -18.05 3.16
N CYS A 306 -21.92 -18.38 1.88
CA CYS A 306 -21.00 -17.75 0.96
C CYS A 306 -21.74 -17.32 -0.31
N LEU A 307 -21.53 -16.08 -0.73
CA LEU A 307 -21.97 -15.58 -2.02
C LEU A 307 -20.76 -15.35 -2.91
N PHE A 308 -20.49 -16.31 -3.79
CA PHE A 308 -19.37 -16.21 -4.74
C PHE A 308 -19.87 -15.73 -6.10
N THR A 309 -19.49 -14.51 -6.47
CA THR A 309 -20.00 -13.83 -7.67
C THR A 309 -18.92 -13.71 -8.74
N LYS A 310 -19.33 -13.51 -10.00
CA LYS A 310 -18.41 -12.97 -11.01
C LYS A 310 -18.24 -11.46 -10.84
N SER A 311 -17.07 -10.95 -11.18
CA SER A 311 -16.73 -9.53 -11.15
C SER A 311 -17.43 -8.76 -12.29
N ASP A 312 -17.90 -7.55 -11.99
CA ASP A 312 -18.50 -6.62 -12.97
C ASP A 312 -18.27 -5.14 -12.58
N THR A 313 -17.27 -4.88 -11.72
CA THR A 313 -17.02 -3.58 -11.09
C THR A 313 -16.06 -2.69 -11.88
N THR A 314 -16.24 -1.37 -11.75
CA THR A 314 -15.41 -0.36 -12.43
C THR A 314 -13.92 -0.50 -12.07
N GLY A 315 -13.04 -0.37 -13.07
CA GLY A 315 -11.61 -0.17 -12.85
C GLY A 315 -10.82 -1.39 -12.34
N GLU A 316 -11.37 -2.60 -12.47
CA GLU A 316 -10.71 -3.85 -12.10
C GLU A 316 -9.96 -4.46 -13.30
N LYS A 317 -8.69 -4.86 -13.09
CA LYS A 317 -7.88 -5.58 -14.08
C LYS A 317 -8.03 -7.09 -13.89
N ASP A 318 -7.95 -7.85 -14.98
CA ASP A 318 -8.03 -9.32 -14.93
C ASP A 318 -6.79 -9.93 -14.26
N PHE A 319 -5.61 -9.34 -14.46
CA PHE A 319 -4.34 -9.78 -13.86
C PHE A 319 -3.41 -8.60 -13.51
N GLU A 320 -2.45 -8.86 -12.61
CA GLU A 320 -1.45 -7.88 -12.16
C GLU A 320 -0.16 -8.03 -12.96
N GLU A 321 0.41 -6.89 -13.38
CA GLU A 321 1.71 -6.79 -14.04
C GLU A 321 2.64 -5.96 -13.14
N PHE A 322 3.79 -6.51 -12.76
CA PHE A 322 4.78 -5.78 -11.95
C PHE A 322 5.66 -4.87 -12.80
N PHE A 323 5.92 -5.26 -14.05
CA PHE A 323 6.71 -4.53 -15.02
C PHE A 323 6.17 -4.73 -16.44
N THR A 324 6.58 -3.87 -17.36
CA THR A 324 6.25 -3.91 -18.79
C THR A 324 7.49 -4.22 -19.63
N ASP A 325 7.31 -4.65 -20.89
CA ASP A 325 8.41 -4.96 -21.82
C ASP A 325 9.31 -3.75 -22.17
N LYS A 326 8.88 -2.53 -21.80
CA LYS A 326 9.63 -1.29 -22.04
C LYS A 326 10.52 -0.87 -20.87
N GLU A 327 10.42 -1.55 -19.74
CA GLU A 327 11.16 -1.22 -18.52
C GLU A 327 12.51 -1.95 -18.47
N THR A 328 13.56 -1.25 -18.05
CA THR A 328 14.89 -1.85 -17.82
C THR A 328 14.89 -2.57 -16.48
N LEU A 329 15.28 -3.85 -16.47
CA LEU A 329 15.24 -4.72 -15.29
C LEU A 329 16.64 -5.13 -14.83
N ASP A 330 16.87 -5.10 -13.53
CA ASP A 330 17.95 -5.83 -12.84
C ASP A 330 17.33 -6.99 -12.07
N MET A 331 17.59 -8.20 -12.59
CA MET A 331 17.10 -9.47 -12.04
C MET A 331 18.22 -10.30 -11.43
N GLU A 332 19.45 -9.79 -11.37
CA GLU A 332 20.64 -10.54 -10.94
C GLU A 332 21.08 -10.12 -9.53
N ARG A 333 20.81 -8.87 -9.11
CA ARG A 333 21.27 -8.34 -7.82
C ARG A 333 20.72 -9.08 -6.59
N PHE A 334 19.50 -9.60 -6.69
CA PHE A 334 18.83 -10.34 -5.61
C PHE A 334 18.18 -11.60 -6.17
N ASN A 335 17.97 -12.62 -5.33
CA ASN A 335 17.41 -13.90 -5.76
C ASN A 335 15.91 -13.80 -6.03
N ASN A 336 15.15 -13.22 -5.09
CA ASN A 336 13.69 -13.17 -5.08
C ASN A 336 13.12 -11.76 -5.29
N LEU A 337 13.99 -10.75 -5.33
CA LEU A 337 13.64 -9.36 -5.61
C LEU A 337 14.10 -8.96 -7.01
N GLY A 338 13.19 -8.42 -7.81
CA GLY A 338 13.52 -7.75 -9.06
C GLY A 338 13.58 -6.24 -8.85
N ILE A 339 14.37 -5.56 -9.67
CA ILE A 339 14.49 -4.10 -9.64
C ILE A 339 14.19 -3.56 -11.03
N ILE A 340 13.28 -2.60 -11.11
CA ILE A 340 13.10 -1.78 -12.31
C ILE A 340 13.99 -0.54 -12.16
N LYS A 341 14.82 -0.31 -13.16
CA LYS A 341 15.69 0.87 -13.27
C LYS A 341 14.93 1.96 -14.01
N ASN A 342 14.31 2.88 -13.27
CA ASN A 342 13.55 3.96 -13.87
C ASN A 342 14.47 5.11 -14.31
N GLU A 343 14.21 5.65 -15.49
CA GLU A 343 14.99 6.77 -16.04
C GLU A 343 14.47 8.12 -15.53
N LEU A 344 15.33 9.14 -15.55
CA LEU A 344 14.93 10.50 -15.21
C LEU A 344 14.06 11.07 -16.33
N GLN A 345 12.74 10.99 -16.18
CA GLN A 345 11.81 11.54 -17.13
C GLN A 345 10.61 12.16 -16.41
N TYR A 346 10.44 13.46 -16.61
CA TYR A 346 9.24 14.20 -16.20
C TYR A 346 9.05 15.40 -17.13
N ASP A 347 7.84 15.95 -17.12
CA ASP A 347 7.47 17.15 -17.87
C ASP A 347 7.20 18.29 -16.87
N ALA A 348 8.12 19.24 -16.80
CA ALA A 348 8.07 20.33 -15.85
C ALA A 348 6.85 21.25 -16.06
N GLU A 349 6.44 21.46 -17.33
CA GLU A 349 5.28 22.28 -17.65
C GLU A 349 3.99 21.61 -17.18
N LYS A 350 3.88 20.29 -17.35
CA LYS A 350 2.75 19.51 -16.82
C LYS A 350 2.68 19.53 -15.31
N ILE A 351 3.81 19.38 -14.62
CA ILE A 351 3.84 19.46 -13.15
C ILE A 351 3.37 20.84 -12.67
N ALA A 352 3.89 21.92 -13.27
CA ALA A 352 3.48 23.28 -12.93
C ALA A 352 1.99 23.52 -13.24
N LEU A 353 1.48 23.02 -14.38
CA LEU A 353 0.06 23.06 -14.71
C LEU A 353 -0.79 22.36 -13.64
N PHE A 354 -0.38 21.18 -13.20
CA PHE A 354 -1.10 20.43 -12.17
C PHE A 354 -1.13 21.18 -10.83
N GLU A 355 0.01 21.70 -10.39
CA GLU A 355 0.15 22.50 -9.16
C GLU A 355 -0.77 23.74 -9.21
N ASN A 356 -0.68 24.52 -10.29
CA ASN A 356 -1.44 25.76 -10.45
C ASN A 356 -2.95 25.50 -10.53
N THR A 357 -3.38 24.54 -11.36
CA THR A 357 -4.81 24.21 -11.52
C THR A 357 -5.41 23.75 -10.20
N ILE A 358 -4.76 22.82 -9.48
CA ILE A 358 -5.29 22.36 -8.20
C ILE A 358 -5.30 23.49 -7.15
N SER A 359 -4.27 24.34 -7.10
CA SER A 359 -4.28 25.50 -6.18
C SER A 359 -5.46 26.43 -6.47
N GLN A 360 -5.69 26.76 -7.74
CA GLN A 360 -6.78 27.63 -8.16
C GLN A 360 -8.16 27.04 -7.77
N LEU A 361 -8.38 25.75 -8.02
CA LEU A 361 -9.62 25.07 -7.61
C LEU A 361 -9.85 25.16 -6.10
N LYS A 362 -8.79 24.96 -5.30
CA LYS A 362 -8.87 25.05 -3.83
C LYS A 362 -9.13 26.48 -3.35
N GLU A 363 -8.48 27.47 -3.95
CA GLU A 363 -8.69 28.89 -3.63
C GLU A 363 -10.13 29.32 -3.91
N GLN A 364 -10.71 28.84 -5.01
CA GLN A 364 -12.11 29.05 -5.37
C GLN A 364 -13.09 28.31 -4.45
N LYS A 365 -12.63 27.29 -3.71
CA LYS A 365 -13.45 26.42 -2.86
C LYS A 365 -14.60 25.75 -3.61
N SER A 366 -14.44 25.55 -4.91
CA SER A 366 -15.43 24.98 -5.81
C SER A 366 -14.71 24.26 -6.95
N TRP A 367 -15.09 23.00 -7.18
CA TRP A 367 -14.60 22.18 -8.27
C TRP A 367 -15.57 21.01 -8.51
N THR A 368 -15.53 20.47 -9.71
CA THR A 368 -16.28 19.31 -10.16
C THR A 368 -15.36 18.10 -10.30
N LYS A 369 -15.94 16.90 -10.42
CA LYS A 369 -15.15 15.69 -10.66
C LYS A 369 -14.57 15.71 -12.07
N GLU A 370 -15.35 16.23 -13.01
CA GLU A 370 -15.04 16.35 -14.43
C GLU A 370 -13.80 17.22 -14.65
N GLU A 371 -13.69 18.38 -13.97
CA GLU A 371 -12.49 19.23 -14.04
C GLU A 371 -11.22 18.49 -13.59
N ILE A 372 -11.30 17.69 -12.52
CA ILE A 372 -10.18 16.89 -12.04
C ILE A 372 -9.85 15.78 -13.05
N VAL A 373 -10.85 15.13 -13.62
CA VAL A 373 -10.66 14.06 -14.62
C VAL A 373 -10.00 14.61 -15.89
N GLU A 374 -10.43 15.78 -16.38
CA GLU A 374 -9.82 16.46 -17.54
C GLU A 374 -8.35 16.83 -17.28
N LEU A 375 -8.04 17.30 -16.07
CA LEU A 375 -6.66 17.55 -15.67
C LEU A 375 -5.84 16.25 -15.68
N PHE A 376 -6.40 15.14 -15.18
CA PHE A 376 -5.72 13.84 -15.21
C PHE A 376 -5.45 13.33 -16.62
N PHE A 377 -6.39 13.51 -17.57
CA PHE A 377 -6.17 13.20 -18.99
C PHE A 377 -5.07 14.06 -19.61
N THR A 378 -4.97 15.32 -19.19
CA THR A 378 -3.88 16.22 -19.63
C THR A 378 -2.52 15.73 -19.11
N MET A 379 -2.47 15.29 -17.85
CA MET A 379 -1.27 14.73 -17.26
C MET A 379 -0.87 13.41 -17.92
N ILE A 380 -1.84 12.53 -18.18
CA ILE A 380 -1.65 11.17 -18.68
C ILE A 380 -2.51 10.97 -19.94
N PRO A 381 -1.99 11.30 -21.15
CA PRO A 381 -2.77 11.20 -22.39
C PRO A 381 -3.30 9.80 -22.70
N ASP A 382 -2.56 8.76 -22.34
CA ASP A 382 -2.95 7.34 -22.54
C ASP A 382 -3.81 6.78 -21.38
N PHE A 383 -4.41 7.64 -20.56
CA PHE A 383 -5.20 7.20 -19.41
C PHE A 383 -6.48 6.47 -19.84
N GLY A 384 -6.53 5.17 -19.60
CA GLY A 384 -7.62 4.29 -20.04
C GLY A 384 -8.87 4.29 -19.14
N HIS A 385 -9.26 5.44 -18.58
CA HIS A 385 -10.39 5.52 -17.65
C HIS A 385 -11.72 5.15 -18.33
N LYS A 386 -12.38 4.10 -17.84
CA LYS A 386 -13.73 3.68 -18.25
C LYS A 386 -14.66 3.70 -17.05
N GLU A 387 -15.53 4.70 -16.97
CA GLU A 387 -16.53 4.80 -15.91
C GLU A 387 -17.75 3.94 -16.26
N THR A 388 -18.05 2.90 -15.45
CA THR A 388 -19.23 2.04 -15.68
C THR A 388 -20.42 2.39 -14.79
N GLY A 389 -20.25 3.38 -13.88
CA GLY A 389 -21.28 3.80 -12.92
C GLY A 389 -21.54 2.81 -11.78
N LYS A 390 -20.88 1.64 -11.79
CA LYS A 390 -21.01 0.60 -10.76
C LYS A 390 -19.79 0.59 -9.85
N TYR A 391 -19.97 1.04 -8.61
CA TYR A 391 -18.97 1.06 -7.56
C TYR A 391 -19.06 -0.16 -6.63
N LEU A 392 -17.96 -0.50 -5.96
CA LEU A 392 -17.85 -1.63 -5.03
C LEU A 392 -18.77 -1.56 -3.80
N ASP A 393 -19.31 -0.39 -3.46
CA ASP A 393 -20.27 -0.19 -2.38
C ASP A 393 -21.73 -0.47 -2.79
N SER A 394 -21.97 -0.74 -4.07
CA SER A 394 -23.27 -1.25 -4.55
C SER A 394 -23.45 -2.77 -4.35
N LYS A 395 -22.45 -3.44 -3.78
CA LYS A 395 -22.44 -4.88 -3.45
C LYS A 395 -22.14 -5.09 -1.96
N MET A 396 -22.71 -6.14 -1.35
CA MET A 396 -22.49 -6.51 0.07
C MET A 396 -21.04 -6.80 0.45
#